data_AF-D9WX30-F1
#
_entry.id   AF-D9WX30-F1
#
_cell.length_a   1.000
_cell.length_b   1.000
_cell.length_c   1.000
_cell.angle_alpha   90.00
_cell.angle_beta   90.00
_cell.angle_gamma   90.00
#
_symmetry.space_group_name_H-M   'P 1'
#
loop_
_entity.id
_entity.type
_entity.pdbx_description
1 polymer ?
#
loop_
_entity_poly.entity_id
_entity_poly.type
_entity_poly.pdbx_seq_one_letter_code
_entity_poly.pdbx_strand_id
1 'polypeptide(L)'
;MDINEIFTEAGMRETTSAFRDQHMEDARQYGQLGDIIKSRLEQQTIDGDGRFSARFRARKVSRQVRRMEKASKKAAAAAEALHGAYVNEVVELPQRRELAAARKEDRRQKRALTAGQFVAKSLQKSTDSLN
;
A
#
# COMPACT_ATOMS: atom_id res chain seq x y z
N MET A 1 -20.23 0.19 -18.01
CA MET A 1 -19.51 1.07 -17.08
C MET A 1 -18.80 2.10 -17.92
N ASP A 2 -19.11 3.37 -17.75
CA ASP A 2 -18.33 4.43 -18.39
C ASP A 2 -16.95 4.45 -17.72
N ILE A 3 -15.88 4.42 -18.52
CA ILE A 3 -14.53 4.40 -17.99
C ILE A 3 -14.21 5.67 -17.18
N ASN A 4 -14.90 6.77 -17.47
CA ASN A 4 -14.73 8.03 -16.76
C ASN A 4 -15.27 7.97 -15.33
N GLU A 5 -16.30 7.16 -15.07
CA GLU A 5 -16.87 7.01 -13.72
C GLU A 5 -15.86 6.39 -12.75
N ILE A 6 -14.98 5.50 -13.25
CA ILE A 6 -13.88 4.90 -12.46
C ILE A 6 -12.91 5.97 -11.96
N PHE A 7 -12.64 7.01 -12.75
CA PHE A 7 -11.68 8.06 -12.43
C PHE A 7 -12.29 9.19 -11.60
N THR A 8 -13.29 8.87 -10.80
CA THR A 8 -13.75 9.71 -9.68
C THR A 8 -13.29 9.07 -8.37
N GLU A 9 -13.19 9.84 -7.29
CA GLU A 9 -12.83 9.27 -5.98
C GLU A 9 -13.81 8.17 -5.57
N ALA A 10 -15.11 8.42 -5.71
CA ALA A 10 -16.16 7.45 -5.39
C ALA A 10 -16.10 6.19 -6.27
N GLY A 11 -15.97 6.36 -7.58
CA GLY A 11 -15.87 5.23 -8.52
C GLY A 11 -14.60 4.41 -8.34
N MET A 12 -13.46 5.06 -8.05
CA MET A 12 -12.21 4.37 -7.72
C MET A 12 -12.36 3.58 -6.42
N ARG A 13 -13.00 4.16 -5.39
CA ARG A 13 -13.24 3.48 -4.12
C ARG A 13 -14.15 2.27 -4.28
N GLU A 14 -15.24 2.41 -5.02
CA GLU A 14 -16.18 1.32 -5.29
C GLU A 14 -15.49 0.18 -6.05
N THR A 15 -14.78 0.51 -7.14
CA THR A 15 -14.09 -0.47 -7.98
C THR A 15 -13.02 -1.24 -7.19
N THR A 16 -12.18 -0.53 -6.44
CA THR A 16 -11.12 -1.15 -5.63
C THR A 16 -11.67 -1.98 -4.47
N SER A 17 -12.79 -1.55 -3.87
CA SER A 17 -13.49 -2.34 -2.86
C SER A 17 -14.07 -3.63 -3.44
N ALA A 18 -14.69 -3.57 -4.63
CA ALA A 18 -15.19 -4.75 -5.32
C ALA A 18 -14.07 -5.74 -5.67
N PHE A 19 -12.93 -5.25 -6.17
CA PHE A 19 -11.76 -6.10 -6.43
C PHE A 19 -11.19 -6.73 -5.16
N ARG A 20 -11.08 -5.95 -4.08
CA ARG A 20 -10.65 -6.46 -2.77
C ARG A 20 -11.58 -7.59 -2.32
N ASP A 21 -12.88 -7.36 -2.35
CA ASP A 21 -13.87 -8.31 -1.84
C ASP A 21 -13.89 -9.60 -2.68
N GLN A 22 -13.81 -9.48 -4.00
CA GLN A 22 -13.66 -10.63 -4.89
C GLN A 22 -12.40 -11.44 -4.55
N HIS A 23 -11.24 -10.80 -4.41
CA HIS A 23 -10.00 -11.51 -4.11
C HIS A 23 -9.96 -12.09 -2.70
N MET A 24 -10.63 -11.46 -1.74
CA MET A 24 -10.78 -12.02 -0.39
C MET A 24 -11.69 -13.26 -0.41
N GLU A 25 -12.73 -13.25 -1.24
CA GLU A 25 -13.59 -14.42 -1.46
C GLU A 25 -12.81 -15.55 -2.14
N ASP A 26 -12.05 -15.27 -3.20
CA ASP A 26 -11.17 -16.24 -3.86
C ASP A 26 -10.19 -16.85 -2.86
N ALA A 27 -9.57 -16.01 -2.01
CA ALA A 27 -8.64 -16.48 -0.99
C ALA A 27 -9.30 -17.44 0.00
N ARG A 28 -10.54 -17.14 0.43
CA ARG A 28 -11.33 -18.00 1.31
C ARG A 28 -11.60 -19.35 0.66
N GLN A 29 -12.06 -19.36 -0.59
CA GLN A 29 -12.35 -20.57 -1.36
C GLN A 29 -11.08 -21.42 -1.55
N TYR A 30 -9.96 -20.82 -1.93
CA TYR A 30 -8.68 -21.51 -2.06
C TYR A 30 -8.19 -22.08 -0.73
N GLY A 31 -8.36 -21.35 0.37
CA GLY A 31 -8.02 -21.85 1.70
C GLY A 31 -8.78 -23.13 2.04
N GLN A 32 -10.11 -23.10 1.86
CA GLN A 32 -10.99 -24.25 2.11
C GLN A 32 -10.66 -25.44 1.20
N LEU A 33 -10.47 -25.19 -0.10
CA LEU A 33 -10.10 -26.24 -1.06
C LEU A 33 -8.75 -26.87 -0.71
N GLY A 34 -7.78 -26.06 -0.27
CA GLY A 34 -6.48 -26.55 0.18
C GLY A 34 -6.57 -27.51 1.36
N ASP A 35 -7.47 -27.25 2.31
CA ASP A 35 -7.73 -28.14 3.45
C ASP A 35 -8.42 -29.43 3.05
N ILE A 36 -9.43 -29.35 2.17
CA ILE A 36 -10.13 -30.51 1.62
C ILE A 36 -9.16 -31.43 0.87
N ILE A 37 -8.35 -30.86 -0.04
CA ILE A 37 -7.35 -31.61 -0.81
C ILE A 37 -6.35 -32.29 0.12
N LYS A 38 -5.83 -31.55 1.11
CA LYS A 38 -4.87 -32.11 2.06
C LYS A 38 -5.48 -33.28 2.82
N SER A 39 -6.66 -33.09 3.41
CA SER A 39 -7.33 -34.13 4.20
C SER A 39 -7.62 -35.39 3.37
N ARG A 40 -8.11 -35.23 2.13
CA ARG A 40 -8.40 -36.38 1.25
C ARG A 40 -7.13 -37.13 0.86
N LEU A 41 -6.06 -36.41 0.50
CA LEU A 41 -4.80 -37.05 0.08
C LEU A 41 -4.03 -37.68 1.24
N GLU A 42 -4.17 -37.17 2.47
CA GLU A 42 -3.57 -37.81 3.66
C GLU A 42 -4.21 -39.16 3.98
N GLN A 43 -5.48 -39.35 3.61
CA GLN A 43 -6.22 -40.62 3.77
C GLN A 43 -5.98 -41.59 2.60
N GLN A 44 -5.43 -41.11 1.48
CA GLN A 44 -5.19 -41.92 0.29
C GLN A 44 -3.80 -42.58 0.36
N THR A 45 -3.78 -43.82 0.84
CA THR A 45 -2.63 -44.70 0.78
C THR A 45 -2.52 -45.33 -0.60
N ILE A 46 -1.31 -45.34 -1.15
CA ILE A 46 -0.95 -46.05 -2.39
C ILE A 46 -0.09 -47.24 -2.00
N ASP A 47 -0.21 -48.34 -2.73
CA ASP A 47 0.63 -49.51 -2.48
C ASP A 47 2.13 -49.16 -2.56
N GLY A 48 2.90 -49.66 -1.60
CA GLY A 48 4.30 -49.28 -1.40
C GLY A 48 4.55 -47.94 -0.69
N ASP A 49 3.52 -47.21 -0.24
CA ASP A 49 3.73 -45.99 0.56
C ASP A 49 4.40 -46.32 1.91
N GLY A 50 5.49 -45.60 2.22
CA GLY A 50 6.04 -45.54 3.58
C GLY A 50 5.12 -44.75 4.53
N ARG A 51 5.38 -44.84 5.84
CA ARG A 51 4.57 -44.26 6.94
C ARG A 51 4.17 -42.78 6.74
N PHE A 52 4.95 -41.99 6.01
CA PHE A 52 4.70 -40.56 5.81
C PHE A 52 4.46 -40.15 4.35
N SER A 53 4.53 -41.08 3.40
CA SER A 53 4.47 -40.77 1.96
C SER A 53 3.20 -40.02 1.57
N ALA A 54 2.03 -40.50 2.03
CA ALA A 54 0.75 -39.84 1.80
C ALA A 54 0.72 -38.40 2.32
N ARG A 55 1.26 -38.15 3.53
CA ARG A 55 1.32 -36.81 4.13
C ARG A 55 2.22 -35.85 3.34
N PHE A 56 3.38 -36.31 2.89
CA PHE A 56 4.27 -35.49 2.06
C PHE A 56 3.63 -35.13 0.71
N ARG A 57 2.98 -36.10 0.07
CA ARG A 57 2.25 -35.90 -1.18
C ARG A 57 1.09 -34.92 -0.99
N ALA A 58 0.27 -35.09 0.05
CA ALA A 58 -0.81 -34.18 0.39
C ALA A 58 -0.31 -32.75 0.62
N ARG A 59 0.80 -32.57 1.34
CA ARG A 59 1.44 -31.26 1.54
C ARG A 59 1.94 -30.66 0.22
N LYS A 60 2.56 -31.45 -0.65
CA LYS A 60 3.09 -30.99 -1.94
C LYS A 60 1.96 -30.50 -2.86
N VAL A 61 0.84 -31.21 -2.91
CA VAL A 61 -0.31 -30.87 -3.75
C VAL A 61 -1.09 -29.68 -3.16
N SER A 62 -1.50 -29.75 -1.89
CA SER A 62 -2.26 -28.66 -1.23
C SER A 62 -1.49 -27.33 -1.21
N ARG A 63 -0.14 -27.36 -1.21
CA ARG A 63 0.70 -26.15 -1.28
C ARG A 63 0.42 -25.31 -2.52
N GLN A 64 -0.01 -25.88 -3.65
CA GLN A 64 -0.30 -25.08 -4.85
C GLN A 64 -1.53 -24.21 -4.66
N VAL A 65 -2.61 -24.76 -4.10
CA VAL A 65 -3.82 -23.98 -3.78
C VAL A 65 -3.54 -22.96 -2.68
N ARG A 66 -2.69 -23.30 -1.70
CA ARG A 66 -2.21 -22.33 -0.70
C ARG A 66 -1.38 -21.19 -1.29
N ARG A 67 -0.72 -21.38 -2.44
CA ARG A 67 -0.06 -20.30 -3.16
C ARG A 67 -1.09 -19.39 -3.84
N MET A 68 -2.16 -19.94 -4.38
CA MET A 68 -3.27 -19.18 -4.95
C MET A 68 -3.94 -18.31 -3.87
N GLU A 69 -4.25 -18.88 -2.70
CA GLU A 69 -4.77 -18.12 -1.55
C GLU A 69 -3.88 -16.90 -1.23
N LYS A 70 -2.57 -17.11 -1.16
CA LYS A 70 -1.61 -16.03 -0.89
C LYS A 70 -1.58 -14.98 -2.00
N ALA A 71 -1.68 -15.40 -3.25
CA ALA A 71 -1.72 -14.49 -4.38
C ALA A 71 -2.99 -13.63 -4.36
N SER A 72 -4.15 -14.22 -4.06
CA SER A 72 -5.41 -13.48 -3.93
C SER A 72 -5.37 -12.48 -2.77
N LYS A 73 -4.83 -12.85 -1.60
CA LYS A 73 -4.64 -11.90 -0.49
C LYS A 73 -3.74 -10.72 -0.88
N LYS A 74 -2.68 -10.96 -1.69
CA LYS A 74 -1.82 -9.89 -2.21
C LYS A 74 -2.57 -9.01 -3.22
N ALA A 75 -3.39 -9.60 -4.08
CA ALA A 75 -4.20 -8.86 -5.03
C ALA A 75 -5.23 -7.97 -4.31
N ALA A 76 -5.87 -8.46 -3.25
CA ALA A 76 -6.75 -7.67 -2.39
C ALA A 76 -6.03 -6.48 -1.75
N ALA A 77 -4.82 -6.70 -1.22
CA ALA A 77 -4.01 -5.61 -0.66
C ALA A 77 -3.58 -4.59 -1.73
N ALA A 78 -3.27 -5.05 -2.94
CA ALA A 78 -2.92 -4.18 -4.06
C ALA A 78 -4.11 -3.34 -4.53
N ALA A 79 -5.34 -3.86 -4.47
CA ALA A 79 -6.55 -3.10 -4.78
C ALA A 79 -6.74 -1.93 -3.79
N GLU A 80 -6.56 -2.15 -2.49
CA GLU A 80 -6.58 -1.07 -1.49
C GLU A 80 -5.44 -0.07 -1.69
N ALA A 81 -4.24 -0.54 -2.01
CA ALA A 81 -3.10 0.32 -2.31
C ALA A 81 -3.34 1.20 -3.54
N LEU A 82 -4.04 0.69 -4.56
CA LEU A 82 -4.41 1.46 -5.75
C LEU A 82 -5.29 2.65 -5.39
N HIS A 83 -6.31 2.45 -4.55
CA HIS A 83 -7.15 3.55 -4.08
C HIS A 83 -6.32 4.60 -3.33
N GLY A 84 -5.48 4.17 -2.39
CA GLY A 84 -4.61 5.08 -1.64
C GLY A 84 -3.66 5.87 -2.55
N ALA A 85 -3.09 5.23 -3.57
CA ALA A 85 -2.25 5.90 -4.55
C ALA A 85 -3.03 6.95 -5.36
N TYR A 86 -4.25 6.61 -5.81
CA TYR A 86 -5.10 7.53 -6.55
C TYR A 86 -5.47 8.76 -5.72
N VAL A 87 -5.87 8.57 -4.46
CA VAL A 87 -6.15 9.69 -3.54
C VAL A 87 -4.92 10.59 -3.39
N ASN A 88 -3.76 10.01 -3.07
CA ASN A 88 -2.55 10.79 -2.79
C ASN A 88 -1.99 11.55 -4.01
N GLU A 89 -2.08 10.95 -5.20
CA GLU A 89 -1.41 11.44 -6.40
C GLU A 89 -2.36 12.14 -7.39
N VAL A 90 -3.67 12.03 -7.20
CA VAL A 90 -4.67 12.69 -8.06
C VAL A 90 -5.56 13.62 -7.25
N VAL A 91 -6.21 13.11 -6.21
CA VAL A 91 -7.23 13.87 -5.44
C VAL A 91 -6.57 14.95 -4.55
N GLU A 92 -5.60 14.57 -3.74
CA GLU A 92 -4.96 15.45 -2.76
C GLU A 92 -3.79 16.28 -3.35
N LEU A 93 -3.35 15.95 -4.57
CA LEU A 93 -2.17 16.56 -5.19
C LEU A 93 -2.23 18.10 -5.25
N PRO A 94 -3.36 18.75 -5.62
CA PRO A 94 -3.46 20.21 -5.64
C PRO A 94 -3.19 20.84 -4.27
N GLN A 95 -3.86 20.35 -3.22
CA GLN A 95 -3.69 20.85 -1.85
C GLN A 95 -2.26 20.62 -1.35
N ARG A 96 -1.65 19.47 -1.68
CA ARG A 96 -0.24 19.19 -1.35
C ARG A 96 0.71 20.19 -2.01
N ARG A 97 0.44 20.59 -3.27
CA ARG A 97 1.23 21.60 -3.98
C ARG A 97 1.08 22.99 -3.36
N GLU A 98 -0.13 23.38 -2.96
CA GLU A 98 -0.40 24.65 -2.27
C GLU A 98 0.34 24.72 -0.93
N LEU A 99 0.24 23.66 -0.12
CA LEU A 99 0.95 23.56 1.15
C LEU A 99 2.47 23.59 0.95
N ALA A 100 2.99 22.94 -0.10
CA ALA A 100 4.41 22.98 -0.41
C ALA A 100 4.88 24.39 -0.83
N ALA A 101 4.05 25.13 -1.58
CA ALA A 101 4.31 26.52 -1.95
C ALA A 101 4.32 27.43 -0.72
N ALA A 102 3.30 27.34 0.14
CA ALA A 102 3.22 28.09 1.39
C ALA A 102 4.42 27.82 2.31
N ARG A 103 4.83 26.56 2.48
CA ARG A 103 6.04 26.18 3.23
C ARG A 103 7.33 26.72 2.62
N LYS A 104 7.38 26.88 1.29
CA LYS A 104 8.55 27.46 0.62
C LYS A 104 8.61 28.97 0.87
N GLU A 105 7.47 29.64 0.85
CA GLU A 105 7.37 31.06 1.16
C GLU A 105 7.71 31.37 2.61
N ASP A 106 7.15 30.63 3.57
CA ASP A 106 7.48 30.76 5.00
C ASP A 106 8.99 30.60 5.24
N ARG A 107 9.62 29.61 4.58
CA ARG A 107 11.08 29.44 4.63
C ARG A 107 11.85 30.61 4.05
N ARG A 108 11.35 31.26 2.99
CA ARG A 108 11.98 32.46 2.41
C ARG A 108 11.86 33.65 3.36
N GLN A 109 10.68 33.87 3.93
CA GLN A 109 10.43 34.96 4.90
C GLN A 109 11.32 34.80 6.14
N LYS A 110 11.38 33.59 6.72
CA LYS A 110 12.28 33.28 7.85
C LYS A 110 13.74 33.59 7.55
N ARG A 111 14.23 33.21 6.36
CA ARG A 111 15.61 33.52 5.93
C ARG A 111 15.84 35.02 5.80
N ALA A 112 14.91 35.76 5.19
CA ALA A 112 14.99 37.22 5.06
C ALA A 112 15.05 37.91 6.42
N LEU A 113 14.20 37.50 7.37
CA LEU A 113 14.20 38.02 8.74
C LEU A 113 15.53 37.76 9.46
N THR A 114 16.07 36.54 9.37
CA THR A 114 17.37 36.23 9.97
C THR A 114 18.50 37.05 9.35
N ALA A 115 18.53 37.21 8.02
CA ALA A 115 19.52 38.03 7.35
C ALA A 115 19.44 39.51 7.79
N GLY A 116 18.22 40.05 7.88
CA GLY A 116 17.99 41.41 8.40
C GLY A 116 18.48 41.58 9.85
N GLN A 117 18.29 40.57 10.70
CA GLN A 117 18.80 40.59 12.08
C GLN A 117 20.33 40.52 12.16
N PHE A 118 20.99 39.76 11.28
CA PHE A 118 22.45 39.74 11.21
C PHE A 118 23.02 41.07 10.74
N VAL A 119 22.43 41.69 9.71
CA VAL A 119 22.83 43.01 9.22
C VAL A 119 22.59 44.09 10.28
N ALA A 120 21.46 44.06 10.98
CA ALA A 120 21.19 44.99 12.07
C ALA A 120 22.22 44.86 13.21
N LYS A 121 22.57 43.62 13.61
CA LYS A 121 23.61 43.37 14.62
C LYS A 121 24.99 43.81 14.15
N SER A 122 25.35 43.62 12.87
CA SER A 122 26.65 44.03 12.36
C SER A 122 26.77 45.55 12.27
N LEU A 123 25.70 46.23 11.85
CA LEU A 123 25.65 47.70 11.84
C LEU A 123 25.76 48.28 13.25
N GLN A 124 25.04 47.71 14.22
CA GLN A 124 25.07 48.17 15.61
C GLN A 124 26.47 47.99 16.23
N LYS A 125 27.15 46.88 15.93
CA LYS A 125 28.52 46.65 16.40
C LYS A 125 29.52 47.65 15.78
N SER A 126 29.35 48.00 14.51
CA SER A 126 30.18 49.01 13.84
C SER A 126 29.95 50.41 14.42
N THR A 127 28.70 50.79 14.74
CA THR A 127 28.39 52.09 15.36
C THR A 127 28.92 52.17 16.79
N ASP A 128 28.87 51.07 17.55
CA ASP A 128 29.38 51.04 18.93
C ASP A 128 30.92 51.11 18.98
N SER A 129 31.61 50.66 17.93
CA SER A 129 33.08 50.73 17.84
C SER A 129 33.66 52.08 17.39
N LEU A 130 32.79 53.02 16.98
CA LEU A 130 33.16 54.37 16.52
C LEU A 130 32.91 55.46 17.57
N ASN A 131 32.34 55.10 18.73
CA ASN A 131 32.21 55.95 19.93
C ASN A 131 33.25 55.56 20.98
#